data_AF-A0A538E5F6-F1
#
_entry.id   AF-A0A538E5F6-F1
#
_cell.length_a   1.000
_cell.length_b   1.000
_cell.length_c   1.000
_cell.angle_alpha   90.00
_cell.angle_beta   90.00
_cell.angle_gamma   90.00
#
_symmetry.space_group_name_H-M   'P 1'
#
loop_
_entity.id
_entity.type
_entity.pdbx_description
1 polymer ?
#
loop_
_entity_poly.entity_id
_entity_poly.type
_entity_poly.pdbx_seq_one_letter_code
_entity_poly.pdbx_strand_id
1 'polypeptide(L)'
;MLTYIVRRLLYSIPVLFVSSFLIFTFVSTTTDPLEAVKMQPNVNQAAIQLVEKQNHLKDPIVVRYGYWVRDAFTNSFGKSILGERPILPDMLNRLKVTLQLIIAAELLTLLLAIGVGVYSAVRQYSVFDYSMTTLSFLGLAIPVFWLGLILQIVFVNIFNKWGVRIFYTSGLDNINPGHGLHFLAQRVQHLVLPVL
;
A
#
# COMPACT_ATOMS: atom_id res chain seq x y z
N MET A 1 13.78 28.23 4.37
CA MET A 1 13.27 27.03 3.65
C MET A 1 14.25 25.87 3.66
N LEU A 2 15.51 26.03 3.24
CA LEU A 2 16.51 24.95 3.25
C LEU A 2 16.73 24.33 4.65
N THR A 3 16.93 25.15 5.68
CA THR A 3 17.10 24.69 7.08
C THR A 3 15.90 23.87 7.57
N TYR A 4 14.68 24.24 7.15
CA TYR A 4 13.47 23.52 7.50
C TYR A 4 13.40 22.15 6.80
N ILE A 5 13.74 22.10 5.50
CA ILE A 5 13.80 20.85 4.73
C ILE A 5 14.83 19.90 5.35
N VAL A 6 16.04 20.38 5.62
CA VAL A 6 17.10 19.58 6.23
C VAL A 6 16.67 19.05 7.60
N ARG A 7 16.11 19.91 8.46
CA ARG A 7 15.62 19.51 9.78
C ARG A 7 14.54 18.43 9.69
N ARG A 8 13.63 18.55 8.72
CA ARG A 8 12.57 17.55 8.48
C ARG A 8 13.14 16.22 7.98
N LEU A 9 14.10 16.25 7.05
CA LEU A 9 14.79 15.05 6.58
C LEU A 9 15.53 14.35 7.72
N LEU A 10 16.19 15.11 8.60
CA LEU A 10 16.86 14.56 9.79
C LEU A 10 15.86 13.92 10.76
N TYR A 11 14.68 14.49 10.95
CA TYR A 11 13.62 13.87 11.77
C TYR A 11 13.04 12.60 11.15
N SER A 12 13.04 12.48 9.82
CA SER A 12 12.59 11.24 9.16
C SER A 12 13.50 10.06 9.46
N ILE A 13 14.80 10.26 9.70
CA ILE A 13 15.76 9.18 9.98
C ILE A 13 15.35 8.35 11.22
N PRO A 14 15.18 8.92 12.43
CA PRO A 14 14.76 8.14 13.59
C PRO A 14 13.36 7.55 13.41
N VAL A 15 12.44 8.26 12.74
CA VAL A 15 11.10 7.73 12.45
C VAL A 15 11.17 6.49 11.55
N LEU A 16 12.00 6.51 10.50
CA LEU A 16 12.21 5.35 9.61
C LEU A 16 12.86 4.18 10.35
N PHE A 17 13.85 4.45 11.21
CA PHE A 17 14.47 3.41 12.02
C PHE A 17 13.48 2.77 12.99
N VAL A 18 12.76 3.57 13.77
CA VAL A 18 11.78 3.06 14.73
C VAL A 18 10.65 2.32 14.03
N SER A 19 10.08 2.90 12.97
CA SER A 19 8.97 2.26 12.24
C SER A 19 9.41 0.97 11.54
N SER A 20 10.57 0.94 10.87
CA SER A 20 11.10 -0.28 10.26
C SER A 20 11.43 -1.36 11.28
N PHE A 21 11.99 -1.00 12.44
CA PHE A 21 12.25 -1.94 13.52
C PHE A 21 10.97 -2.54 14.09
N LEU A 22 9.94 -1.71 14.31
CA LEU A 22 8.62 -2.17 14.78
C LEU A 22 7.96 -3.12 13.76
N ILE A 23 7.96 -2.74 12.48
CA ILE A 23 7.41 -3.59 11.41
C ILE A 23 8.19 -4.90 11.30
N PHE A 24 9.53 -4.82 11.29
CA PHE A 24 10.39 -6.01 11.24
C PHE A 24 10.11 -6.94 12.41
N THR A 25 9.98 -6.39 13.61
CA THR A 25 9.65 -7.14 14.83
C THR A 25 8.29 -7.82 14.68
N PHE A 26 7.26 -7.05 14.33
CA PHE A 26 5.90 -7.56 14.19
C PHE A 26 5.79 -8.68 13.15
N VAL A 27 6.42 -8.51 11.98
CA VAL A 27 6.45 -9.56 10.94
C VAL A 27 7.23 -10.78 11.42
N SER A 28 8.38 -10.57 12.06
CA SER A 28 9.24 -11.67 12.54
C SER A 28 8.62 -12.49 13.67
N THR A 29 7.70 -11.91 14.46
CA THR A 29 7.03 -12.60 15.57
C THR A 29 5.68 -13.19 15.19
N THR A 30 4.98 -12.59 14.23
CA THR A 30 3.61 -12.99 13.87
C THR A 30 3.58 -14.04 12.75
N THR A 31 4.62 -14.07 11.90
CA THR A 31 4.69 -14.94 10.72
C THR A 31 5.86 -15.91 10.85
N ASP A 32 5.65 -17.18 10.46
CA ASP A 32 6.75 -18.14 10.32
C ASP A 32 7.41 -17.98 8.95
N PRO A 33 8.66 -17.46 8.86
CA PRO A 33 9.35 -17.25 7.59
C PRO A 33 9.62 -18.56 6.82
N LEU A 34 9.57 -19.71 7.48
CA LEU A 34 9.79 -21.03 6.88
C LEU A 34 8.49 -21.73 6.50
N GLU A 35 7.32 -21.16 6.78
CA GLU A 35 6.02 -21.79 6.50
C GLU A 35 5.92 -22.22 5.03
N ALA A 36 6.27 -21.32 4.11
CA ALA A 36 6.24 -21.61 2.68
C ALA A 36 7.22 -22.71 2.25
N VAL A 37 8.34 -22.89 2.96
CA VAL A 37 9.31 -23.97 2.72
C VAL A 37 8.79 -25.29 3.28
N LYS A 38 8.16 -25.26 4.47
CA LYS A 38 7.55 -26.42 5.11
C LYS A 38 6.37 -27.00 4.32
N MET A 39 5.66 -26.16 3.56
CA MET A 39 4.54 -26.57 2.71
C MET A 39 4.98 -27.25 1.40
N GLN A 40 6.26 -27.20 1.03
CA GLN A 40 6.73 -27.86 -0.20
C GLN A 40 6.80 -29.38 -0.02
N PRO A 41 6.29 -30.16 -1.00
CA PRO A 41 6.37 -31.61 -0.94
C PRO A 41 7.83 -32.09 -0.98
N ASN A 42 8.14 -33.11 -0.18
CA ASN A 42 9.46 -33.77 -0.10
C ASN A 42 10.61 -32.92 0.49
N VAL A 43 10.34 -31.85 1.25
CA VAL A 43 11.40 -31.12 1.96
C VAL A 43 11.84 -31.89 3.22
N ASN A 44 13.13 -32.24 3.27
CA ASN A 44 13.74 -32.87 4.45
C ASN A 44 13.88 -31.86 5.60
N GLN A 45 13.70 -32.29 6.85
CA GLN A 45 13.96 -31.48 8.05
C GLN A 45 15.38 -30.91 8.09
N ALA A 46 16.37 -31.65 7.58
CA ALA A 46 17.75 -31.16 7.48
C ALA A 46 17.87 -29.92 6.57
N ALA A 47 17.07 -29.84 5.49
CA ALA A 47 17.04 -28.68 4.61
C ALA A 47 16.40 -27.48 5.31
N ILE A 48 15.33 -27.69 6.08
CA ILE A 48 14.67 -26.63 6.86
C ILE A 48 15.66 -26.03 7.88
N GLN A 49 16.40 -26.87 8.61
CA GLN A 49 17.41 -26.42 9.57
C GLN A 49 18.56 -25.65 8.90
N LEU A 50 18.94 -26.04 7.68
CA LEU A 50 19.95 -25.33 6.90
C LEU A 50 19.46 -23.92 6.54
N VAL A 51 18.25 -23.80 6.01
CA VAL A 51 17.64 -22.50 5.66
C VAL A 51 17.45 -21.64 6.90
N GLU A 52 17.03 -22.23 8.01
CA GLU A 52 16.89 -21.55 9.30
C GLU A 52 18.22 -20.93 9.77
N LYS A 53 19.31 -21.69 9.67
CA LYS A 53 20.65 -21.24 10.04
C LYS A 53 21.20 -20.20 9.08
N GLN A 54 21.01 -20.38 7.77
CA GLN A 54 21.46 -19.43 6.74
C GLN A 54 20.78 -18.05 6.86
N ASN A 55 19.52 -18.02 7.31
CA ASN A 55 18.75 -16.78 7.47
C ASN A 55 18.79 -16.21 8.90
N HIS A 56 19.67 -16.74 9.77
CA HIS A 56 19.85 -16.24 11.14
C HIS A 56 18.55 -16.23 11.98
N LEU A 57 17.61 -17.15 11.71
CA LEU A 57 16.25 -17.04 12.24
C LEU A 57 16.16 -17.26 13.77
N LYS A 58 17.15 -17.93 14.36
CA LYS A 58 17.27 -18.15 15.81
C LYS A 58 18.02 -17.03 16.55
N ASP A 59 18.66 -16.12 15.83
CA ASP A 59 19.41 -15.04 16.46
C ASP A 59 18.44 -14.03 17.11
N PRO A 60 18.86 -13.30 18.16
CA PRO A 60 18.03 -12.27 18.78
C PRO A 60 17.52 -11.27 17.74
N ILE A 61 16.28 -10.80 17.92
CA ILE A 61 15.58 -9.98 16.91
C ILE A 61 16.34 -8.71 16.51
N VAL A 62 17.08 -8.12 17.46
CA VAL A 62 17.93 -6.94 17.23
C VAL A 62 19.09 -7.27 16.30
N VAL A 63 19.70 -8.45 16.45
CA VAL A 63 20.79 -8.92 15.60
C VAL A 63 20.27 -9.20 14.19
N ARG A 64 19.12 -9.88 14.08
CA ARG A 64 18.43 -10.13 12.81
C ARG A 64 18.06 -8.84 12.08
N TYR A 65 17.58 -7.83 12.80
CA TYR A 65 17.32 -6.51 12.23
C TYR A 65 18.61 -5.87 11.69
N GLY A 66 19.73 -5.99 12.41
CA GLY A 66 21.03 -5.53 11.93
C GLY A 66 21.46 -6.15 10.60
N TYR A 67 21.28 -7.48 10.45
CA TYR A 67 21.51 -8.16 9.16
C TYR A 67 20.59 -7.64 8.05
N TRP A 68 19.30 -7.49 8.35
CA TRP A 68 18.33 -6.96 7.39
C TRP A 68 18.64 -5.52 6.95
N VAL A 69 19.02 -4.64 7.88
CA VAL A 69 19.43 -3.26 7.56
C VAL A 69 20.67 -3.28 6.67
N ARG A 70 21.68 -4.11 6.99
CA ARG A 70 22.87 -4.25 6.15
C ARG A 70 22.48 -4.69 4.72
N ASP A 71 21.67 -5.72 4.59
CA ASP A 71 21.23 -6.24 3.30
C ASP A 71 20.41 -5.22 2.48
N ALA A 72 19.64 -4.36 3.15
CA ALA A 72 18.93 -3.26 2.50
C ALA A 72 19.89 -2.28 1.79
N PHE A 73 21.09 -2.06 2.34
CA PHE A 73 22.08 -1.14 1.76
C PHE A 73 23.10 -1.83 0.84
N THR A 74 23.50 -3.07 1.14
CA THR A 74 24.60 -3.73 0.41
C THR A 74 24.16 -4.83 -0.55
N ASN A 75 22.98 -5.41 -0.33
CA ASN A 75 22.54 -6.62 -1.04
C ASN A 75 21.17 -6.46 -1.70
N SER A 76 20.78 -5.22 -2.07
CA SER A 76 19.50 -4.93 -2.74
C SER A 76 18.29 -5.54 -2.02
N PHE A 77 18.23 -5.41 -0.69
CA PHE A 77 17.20 -5.99 0.19
C PHE A 77 17.22 -7.53 0.33
N GLY A 78 18.16 -8.21 -0.32
CA GLY A 78 18.33 -9.66 -0.21
C GLY A 78 17.47 -10.47 -1.18
N LYS A 79 17.15 -11.70 -0.78
CA LYS A 79 16.42 -12.68 -1.59
C LYS A 79 15.19 -13.19 -0.85
N SER A 80 14.20 -13.62 -1.60
CA SER A 80 13.06 -14.36 -1.07
C SER A 80 13.54 -15.71 -0.52
N ILE A 81 13.05 -16.08 0.67
CA ILE A 81 13.26 -17.42 1.26
C ILE A 81 12.65 -18.48 0.34
N LEU A 82 11.51 -18.16 -0.29
CA LEU A 82 10.88 -19.01 -1.29
C LEU A 82 11.47 -18.70 -2.67
N GLY A 83 12.24 -19.64 -3.21
CA GLY A 83 12.76 -19.59 -4.59
C GLY A 83 14.02 -18.74 -4.82
N GLU A 84 14.67 -18.25 -3.75
CA GLU A 84 15.98 -17.56 -3.77
C GLU A 84 16.14 -16.41 -4.78
N ARG A 85 15.03 -15.83 -5.25
CA ARG A 85 15.05 -14.73 -6.20
C ARG A 85 15.20 -13.37 -5.50
N PRO A 86 15.89 -12.38 -6.10
CA PRO A 86 15.97 -11.03 -5.55
C PRO A 86 14.59 -10.40 -5.33
N ILE A 87 14.42 -9.69 -4.21
CA ILE A 87 13.13 -9.05 -3.84
C ILE A 87 12.97 -7.63 -4.39
N LEU A 88 14.07 -6.95 -4.73
CA LEU A 88 14.04 -5.58 -5.22
C LEU A 88 13.09 -5.36 -6.42
N PRO A 89 13.04 -6.22 -7.46
CA PRO A 89 12.09 -6.05 -8.56
C PRO A 89 10.63 -6.03 -8.12
N ASP A 90 10.26 -6.91 -7.17
CA ASP A 90 8.91 -6.97 -6.62
C ASP A 90 8.59 -5.70 -5.81
N MET A 91 9.54 -5.21 -5.01
CA MET A 91 9.41 -3.96 -4.26
C MET A 91 9.24 -2.75 -5.18
N LEU A 92 10.04 -2.65 -6.25
CA LEU A 92 9.93 -1.58 -7.24
C LEU A 92 8.60 -1.62 -7.98
N ASN A 93 8.10 -2.82 -8.29
CA ASN A 93 6.78 -2.95 -8.90
C ASN A 93 5.68 -2.43 -7.96
N ARG A 94 5.71 -2.82 -6.67
CA ARG A 94 4.77 -2.31 -5.66
C ARG A 94 4.89 -0.80 -5.48
N LEU A 95 6.10 -0.26 -5.47
CA LEU A 95 6.33 1.18 -5.37
C LEU A 95 5.71 1.94 -6.55
N LYS A 96 5.88 1.44 -7.79
CA LYS A 96 5.26 2.04 -8.98
C LYS A 96 3.74 2.11 -8.85
N VAL A 97 3.13 1.03 -8.37
CA VAL A 97 1.68 0.96 -8.12
C VAL A 97 1.25 1.98 -7.07
N THR A 98 1.94 2.02 -5.93
CA THR A 98 1.64 2.96 -4.85
C THR A 98 1.76 4.41 -5.33
N LEU A 99 2.80 4.73 -6.10
CA LEU A 99 2.97 6.06 -6.66
C LEU A 99 1.84 6.44 -7.63
N GLN A 100 1.40 5.51 -8.48
CA GLN A 100 0.27 5.76 -9.37
C GLN A 100 -1.02 6.06 -8.61
N LEU A 101 -1.31 5.28 -7.56
CA LEU A 101 -2.48 5.50 -6.69
C LEU A 101 -2.40 6.85 -5.98
N ILE A 102 -1.27 7.15 -5.34
CA ILE A 102 -1.07 8.40 -4.59
C ILE A 102 -1.17 9.61 -5.54
N ILE A 103 -0.47 9.59 -6.67
CA ILE A 103 -0.46 10.73 -7.60
C ILE A 103 -1.87 10.97 -8.16
N ALA A 104 -2.58 9.91 -8.57
CA ALA A 104 -3.94 10.04 -9.09
C ALA A 104 -4.90 10.58 -8.02
N ALA A 105 -4.84 10.05 -6.81
CA ALA A 105 -5.66 10.50 -5.69
C ALA A 105 -5.39 11.96 -5.32
N GLU A 106 -4.12 12.38 -5.28
CA GLU A 106 -3.79 13.75 -4.89
C GLU A 106 -4.10 14.78 -5.97
N LEU A 107 -3.94 14.44 -7.24
CA LEU A 107 -4.39 15.33 -8.31
C LEU A 107 -5.91 15.55 -8.23
N LEU A 108 -6.69 14.48 -8.04
CA LEU A 108 -8.14 14.58 -7.90
C LEU A 108 -8.53 15.37 -6.64
N THR A 109 -7.87 15.08 -5.51
CA THR A 109 -8.12 15.75 -4.23
C THR A 109 -7.82 17.23 -4.34
N LEU A 110 -6.69 17.64 -4.93
CA LEU A 110 -6.35 19.04 -5.11
C LEU A 110 -7.38 19.77 -5.98
N LEU A 111 -7.79 19.17 -7.11
CA LEU A 111 -8.79 19.76 -8.00
C LEU A 111 -10.13 19.98 -7.28
N LEU A 112 -10.62 18.96 -6.57
CA LEU A 112 -11.90 19.03 -5.86
C LEU A 112 -11.82 19.92 -4.62
N ALA A 113 -10.79 19.78 -3.79
CA ALA A 113 -10.64 20.53 -2.54
C ALA A 113 -10.45 22.03 -2.81
N ILE A 114 -9.65 22.39 -3.82
CA ILE A 114 -9.49 23.80 -4.21
C ILE A 114 -10.80 24.35 -4.76
N GLY A 115 -11.45 23.63 -5.69
CA GLY A 115 -12.71 24.10 -6.30
C GLY A 115 -13.82 24.28 -5.28
N VAL A 116 -14.07 23.25 -4.46
CA VAL A 116 -15.07 23.28 -3.38
C VAL A 116 -14.70 24.33 -2.34
N GLY A 117 -13.44 24.37 -1.88
CA GLY A 117 -12.99 25.31 -0.85
C GLY A 117 -13.11 26.77 -1.28
N VAL A 118 -12.68 27.11 -2.50
CA VAL A 118 -12.81 28.46 -3.06
C VAL A 118 -14.29 28.82 -3.20
N TYR A 119 -15.12 27.94 -3.74
CA TYR A 119 -16.55 28.24 -3.93
C TYR A 119 -17.30 28.39 -2.61
N SER A 120 -16.99 27.56 -1.60
CA SER A 120 -17.48 27.70 -0.22
C SER A 120 -17.13 29.07 0.36
N ALA A 121 -15.87 29.49 0.21
CA ALA A 121 -15.39 30.77 0.75
C ALA A 121 -16.06 31.97 0.10
N VAL A 122 -16.28 31.92 -1.23
CA VAL A 122 -16.99 33.00 -1.96
C VAL A 122 -18.47 33.04 -1.59
N ARG A 123 -19.10 31.88 -1.34
CA ARG A 123 -20.51 31.74 -0.97
C ARG A 123 -20.67 31.36 0.51
N GLN A 124 -19.97 32.06 1.39
CA GLN A 124 -20.02 31.83 2.83
C GLN A 124 -21.47 31.83 3.36
N TYR A 125 -21.75 30.94 4.32
CA TYR A 125 -23.06 30.76 4.95
C TYR A 125 -24.19 30.32 4.00
N SER A 126 -23.86 29.87 2.78
CA SER A 126 -24.83 29.31 1.85
C SER A 126 -25.15 27.85 2.18
N VAL A 127 -26.25 27.33 1.62
CA VAL A 127 -26.59 25.90 1.70
C VAL A 127 -25.46 25.04 1.14
N PHE A 128 -24.78 25.50 0.08
CA PHE A 128 -23.62 24.80 -0.48
C PHE A 128 -22.49 24.70 0.55
N ASP A 129 -22.15 25.82 1.19
CA ASP A 129 -21.07 25.90 2.18
C ASP A 129 -21.31 24.97 3.37
N TYR A 130 -22.52 25.04 3.96
CA TYR A 130 -22.89 24.12 5.04
C TYR A 130 -22.91 22.66 4.59
N SER A 131 -23.38 22.36 3.38
CA SER A 131 -23.44 20.98 2.86
C SER A 131 -22.05 20.39 2.64
N MET A 132 -21.14 21.15 2.00
CA MET A 132 -19.78 20.68 1.73
C MET A 132 -18.94 20.60 3.00
N THR A 133 -19.11 21.54 3.93
CA THR A 133 -18.46 21.49 5.24
C THR A 133 -18.91 20.27 6.02
N THR A 134 -20.22 20.00 6.06
CA THR A 134 -20.78 18.81 6.72
C THR A 134 -20.26 17.52 6.08
N LEU A 135 -20.27 17.44 4.75
CA LEU A 135 -19.75 16.28 4.02
C LEU A 135 -18.25 16.05 4.29
N SER A 136 -17.47 17.13 4.38
CA SER A 136 -16.04 17.05 4.71
C SER A 136 -15.82 16.51 6.12
N PHE A 137 -16.61 16.96 7.11
CA PHE A 137 -16.56 16.42 8.46
C PHE A 137 -16.98 14.95 8.53
N LEU A 138 -18.02 14.55 7.80
CA LEU A 138 -18.41 13.14 7.69
C LEU A 138 -17.28 12.30 7.09
N GLY A 139 -16.65 12.77 6.01
CA GLY A 139 -15.52 12.08 5.40
C GLY A 139 -14.33 11.92 6.36
N LEU A 140 -14.03 12.95 7.16
CA LEU A 140 -12.97 12.89 8.18
C LEU A 140 -13.31 11.97 9.36
N ALA A 141 -14.58 11.87 9.73
CA ALA A 141 -15.02 11.05 10.85
C ALA A 141 -15.11 9.55 10.50
N ILE A 142 -15.29 9.22 9.23
CA ILE A 142 -15.44 7.82 8.78
C ILE A 142 -14.06 7.16 8.65
N PRO A 143 -13.84 5.97 9.23
CA PRO A 143 -12.61 5.22 9.00
C PRO A 143 -12.43 4.87 7.51
N VAL A 144 -11.28 5.20 6.93
CA VAL A 144 -11.00 5.01 5.50
C VAL A 144 -11.17 3.56 5.05
N PHE A 145 -10.70 2.59 5.86
CA PHE A 145 -10.86 1.17 5.54
C PHE A 145 -12.33 0.76 5.51
N TRP A 146 -13.15 1.28 6.43
CA TRP A 146 -14.58 0.96 6.51
C TRP A 146 -15.31 1.53 5.30
N LEU A 147 -15.03 2.79 4.94
CA LEU A 147 -15.61 3.41 3.74
C LEU A 147 -15.25 2.61 2.50
N GLY A 148 -13.98 2.21 2.37
CA GLY A 148 -13.50 1.37 1.27
C GLY A 148 -14.27 0.05 1.15
N LEU A 149 -14.48 -0.66 2.27
CA LEU A 149 -15.24 -1.91 2.30
C LEU A 149 -16.72 -1.70 1.94
N ILE A 150 -17.37 -0.66 2.47
CA ILE A 150 -18.76 -0.35 2.13
C ILE A 150 -18.89 -0.03 0.64
N LEU A 151 -17.99 0.75 0.07
CA LEU A 151 -18.01 1.05 -1.36
C LEU A 151 -17.82 -0.22 -2.20
N GLN A 152 -16.90 -1.11 -1.83
CA GLN A 152 -16.76 -2.42 -2.49
C GLN A 152 -18.07 -3.22 -2.46
N ILE A 153 -18.73 -3.32 -1.29
CA ILE A 153 -20.01 -4.02 -1.14
C ILE A 153 -21.08 -3.38 -2.03
N VAL A 154 -21.19 -2.06 -2.07
CA VAL A 154 -22.17 -1.34 -2.90
C VAL A 154 -21.95 -1.64 -4.37
N PHE A 155 -20.72 -1.52 -4.88
CA PHE A 155 -20.45 -1.72 -6.31
C PHE A 155 -20.55 -3.19 -6.74
N VAL A 156 -20.21 -4.14 -5.86
CA VAL A 156 -20.45 -5.57 -6.11
C VAL A 156 -21.95 -5.86 -6.17
N ASN A 157 -22.76 -5.29 -5.27
CA ASN A 157 -24.21 -5.47 -5.31
C ASN A 157 -24.86 -4.85 -6.56
N ILE A 158 -24.37 -3.70 -7.01
CA ILE A 158 -24.79 -3.09 -8.29
C ILE A 158 -24.46 -4.04 -9.45
N PHE A 159 -23.25 -4.58 -9.49
CA PHE A 159 -22.85 -5.56 -10.51
C PHE A 159 -23.74 -6.80 -10.49
N ASN A 160 -24.01 -7.38 -9.31
CA ASN A 160 -24.84 -8.57 -9.19
C ASN A 160 -26.29 -8.33 -9.62
N LYS A 161 -26.83 -7.14 -9.36
CA LYS A 161 -28.23 -6.81 -9.69
C LYS A 161 -28.44 -6.46 -11.17
N TRP A 162 -27.47 -5.76 -11.78
CA TRP A 162 -27.64 -5.17 -13.11
C TRP A 162 -26.70 -5.74 -14.18
N GLY A 163 -25.75 -6.58 -13.79
CA GLY A 163 -24.71 -7.11 -14.68
C GLY A 163 -23.67 -6.08 -15.14
N VAL A 164 -23.76 -4.84 -14.65
CA VAL A 164 -22.87 -3.73 -15.06
C VAL A 164 -21.78 -3.52 -14.01
N ARG A 165 -20.51 -3.68 -14.43
CA ARG A 165 -19.35 -3.47 -13.56
C ARG A 165 -18.82 -2.04 -13.75
N ILE A 166 -19.11 -1.20 -12.77
CA ILE A 166 -18.65 0.21 -12.77
C ILE A 166 -17.21 0.31 -12.29
N PHE A 167 -16.90 -0.32 -11.16
CA PHE A 167 -15.56 -0.33 -10.55
C PHE A 167 -15.13 -1.76 -10.23
N TYR A 168 -13.82 -1.99 -10.27
CA TYR A 168 -13.21 -3.25 -9.89
C TYR A 168 -12.75 -3.20 -8.43
N THR A 169 -12.81 -4.34 -7.75
CA THR A 169 -12.47 -4.46 -6.32
C THR A 169 -11.14 -5.15 -6.07
N SER A 170 -10.44 -5.58 -7.12
CA SER A 170 -9.17 -6.32 -7.03
C SER A 170 -8.34 -6.11 -8.28
N GLY A 171 -7.02 -6.10 -8.11
CA GLY A 171 -6.07 -5.91 -9.21
C GLY A 171 -6.10 -4.52 -9.86
N LEU A 172 -5.02 -4.20 -10.57
CA LEU A 172 -4.80 -2.89 -11.18
C LEU A 172 -5.25 -2.79 -12.64
N ASP A 173 -5.31 -3.93 -13.32
CA ASP A 173 -5.73 -4.07 -14.71
C ASP A 173 -6.39 -5.44 -14.88
N ASN A 174 -7.16 -5.59 -15.95
CA ASN A 174 -7.63 -6.88 -16.42
C ASN A 174 -6.49 -7.70 -17.07
N ILE A 175 -6.68 -9.02 -17.16
CA ILE A 175 -5.72 -9.96 -17.77
C ILE A 175 -5.33 -9.55 -19.20
N ASN A 176 -6.23 -8.86 -19.92
CA ASN A 176 -5.93 -8.22 -21.20
C ASN A 176 -6.39 -6.74 -21.18
N PRO A 177 -5.51 -5.80 -20.83
CA PRO A 177 -5.88 -4.39 -20.61
C PRO A 177 -6.30 -3.65 -21.89
N GLY A 178 -5.96 -4.21 -23.06
CA GLY A 178 -6.10 -3.52 -24.34
C GLY A 178 -5.20 -2.28 -24.45
N HIS A 179 -5.51 -1.39 -25.40
CA HIS A 179 -4.75 -0.16 -25.66
C HIS A 179 -5.68 1.05 -25.83
N GLY A 180 -5.12 2.26 -25.71
CA GLY A 180 -5.82 3.53 -25.98
C GLY A 180 -6.80 3.95 -24.87
N LEU A 181 -7.91 4.57 -25.26
CA LEU A 181 -8.90 5.13 -24.33
C LEU A 181 -9.57 4.05 -23.45
N HIS A 182 -9.72 2.84 -23.97
CA HIS A 182 -10.30 1.73 -23.22
C HIS A 182 -9.39 1.31 -22.05
N PHE A 183 -8.08 1.30 -22.27
CA PHE A 183 -7.11 1.05 -21.20
C PHE A 183 -7.19 2.12 -20.11
N LEU A 184 -7.27 3.40 -20.49
CA LEU A 184 -7.39 4.50 -19.51
C LEU A 184 -8.71 4.43 -18.72
N ALA A 185 -9.82 4.14 -19.40
CA ALA A 185 -11.11 3.97 -18.74
C ALA A 185 -11.05 2.82 -17.73
N GLN A 186 -10.52 1.66 -18.13
CA GLN A 186 -10.32 0.53 -17.20
C GLN A 186 -9.43 0.93 -16.02
N ARG A 187 -8.31 1.61 -16.28
CA ARG A 187 -7.40 2.05 -15.24
C ARG A 187 -8.12 2.90 -14.19
N VAL A 188 -8.92 3.88 -14.63
CA VAL A 188 -9.75 4.67 -13.71
C VAL A 188 -10.71 3.77 -12.93
N GLN A 189 -11.33 2.78 -13.56
CA GLN A 189 -12.24 1.85 -12.88
C GLN A 189 -11.55 0.99 -11.79
N HIS A 190 -10.26 0.71 -11.96
CA HIS A 190 -9.43 -0.03 -10.98
C HIS A 190 -8.85 0.87 -9.89
N LEU A 191 -8.66 2.17 -10.13
CA LEU A 191 -8.03 3.08 -9.17
C LEU A 191 -8.99 3.62 -8.09
N VAL A 192 -10.31 3.52 -8.29
CA VAL A 192 -11.32 4.19 -7.43
C VAL A 192 -11.60 3.43 -6.13
N LEU A 193 -11.59 2.09 -6.17
CA LEU A 193 -11.85 1.27 -4.98
C LEU A 193 -10.54 0.69 -4.44
N PRO A 194 -10.47 0.34 -3.13
CA PRO A 194 -9.31 -0.32 -2.59
C PRO A 194 -8.96 -1.56 -3.41
N VAL A 195 -7.73 -1.58 -3.91
CA VAL A 195 -7.18 -2.69 -4.67
C VAL A 195 -6.56 -3.65 -3.67
N LEU A 196 -7.20 -4.80 -3.45
CA LEU A 196 -6.55 -5.96 -2.84
C LEU A 196 -5.79 -6.75 -3.92
#